data_AF-A0A6I0DEK1-F1
#
_entry.id   AF-A0A6I0DEK1-F1
#
_cell.length_a   1.000
_cell.length_b   1.000
_cell.length_c   1.000
_cell.angle_alpha   90.00
_cell.angle_beta   90.00
_cell.angle_gamma   90.00
#
_symmetry.space_group_name_H-M   'P 1'
#
loop_
_entity.id
_entity.type
_entity.pdbx_description
1 polymer ?
#
loop_
_entity_poly.entity_id
_entity_poly.type
_entity_poly.pdbx_seq_one_letter_code
_entity_poly.pdbx_strand_id
1 'polypeptide(L)'
;MDRTIGERLLRAPVMATLYGVDNLQAFLDSKAEVGIVANIALRHVAEVLNALKKSNKLIVLNIDSCEGLSQDKGAIEFLAEIGISVLLSTRVPTIQKAAQCGLLTMQKVFVTDRSTWPR
;
A
#
# COMPACT_ATOMS: atom_id res chain seq x y z
N MET A 1 -10.87 1.60 -19.71
CA MET A 1 -9.44 1.34 -19.97
C MET A 1 -8.90 0.65 -18.75
N ASP A 2 -8.33 -0.54 -18.92
CA ASP A 2 -7.66 -1.24 -17.84
C ASP A 2 -6.70 -0.28 -17.12
N ARG A 3 -6.77 -0.29 -15.78
CA ARG A 3 -5.97 0.57 -14.88
C ARG A 3 -5.03 -0.29 -14.07
N THR A 4 -4.53 -1.37 -14.67
CA THR A 4 -3.70 -2.34 -13.98
C THR A 4 -2.43 -1.64 -13.48
N ILE A 5 -1.85 -2.16 -12.41
CA ILE A 5 -0.57 -1.65 -11.91
C ILE A 5 0.51 -1.72 -13.01
N GLY A 6 0.47 -2.72 -13.89
CA GLY A 6 1.39 -2.88 -15.02
C GLY A 6 1.33 -1.73 -16.02
N GLU A 7 0.14 -1.36 -16.51
CA GLU A 7 -0.01 -0.25 -17.47
C GLU A 7 0.42 1.10 -16.88
N ARG A 8 0.16 1.32 -15.59
CA ARG A 8 0.61 2.52 -14.88
C ARG A 8 2.13 2.58 -14.81
N LEU A 9 2.79 1.46 -14.47
CA LEU A 9 4.24 1.38 -14.40
C LEU A 9 4.92 1.47 -15.77
N LEU A 10 4.26 1.03 -16.85
CA LEU A 10 4.76 1.23 -18.22
C LEU A 10 4.79 2.72 -18.61
N ARG A 11 3.80 3.51 -18.18
CA ARG A 11 3.75 4.97 -18.43
C ARG A 11 4.64 5.77 -17.49
N ALA A 12 4.66 5.39 -16.22
CA ALA A 12 5.39 6.05 -15.15
C ALA A 12 6.16 4.98 -14.32
N PRO A 13 7.40 4.64 -14.70
CA PRO A 13 8.16 3.52 -14.11
C PRO A 13 8.74 3.83 -12.71
N VAL A 14 8.23 4.87 -12.06
CA VAL A 14 8.64 5.30 -10.72
C VAL A 14 7.43 5.25 -9.81
N MET A 15 7.58 4.53 -8.70
CA MET A 15 6.62 4.58 -7.59
C MET A 15 7.08 5.62 -6.57
N ALA A 16 6.22 6.58 -6.24
CA ALA A 16 6.50 7.52 -5.17
C ALA A 16 6.26 6.88 -3.80
N THR A 17 6.92 7.36 -2.76
CA THR A 17 6.68 6.90 -1.38
C THR A 17 6.25 8.07 -0.52
N LEU A 18 5.16 7.91 0.23
CA LEU A 18 4.79 8.76 1.34
C LEU A 18 5.20 8.05 2.63
N TYR A 19 6.17 8.63 3.35
CA TYR A 19 6.62 8.14 4.65
C TYR A 19 6.09 9.09 5.73
N GLY A 20 5.22 8.60 6.62
CA GLY A 20 4.49 9.45 7.55
C GLY A 20 3.47 10.33 6.82
N VAL A 21 3.37 11.60 7.21
CA VAL A 21 2.40 12.58 6.66
C VAL A 21 3.03 13.87 6.14
N ASP A 22 4.29 14.14 6.51
CA ASP A 22 4.92 15.47 6.36
C ASP A 22 5.14 15.91 4.90
N ASN A 23 4.96 15.01 3.92
CA ASN A 23 5.19 15.28 2.50
C ASN A 23 4.00 14.89 1.62
N LEU A 24 2.78 14.87 2.17
CA LEU A 24 1.58 14.47 1.44
C LEU A 24 1.38 15.29 0.15
N GLN A 25 1.57 16.62 0.21
CA GLN A 25 1.36 17.48 -0.96
C GLN A 25 2.39 17.19 -2.07
N ALA A 26 3.69 17.11 -1.73
CA ALA A 26 4.73 16.76 -2.69
C ALA A 26 4.50 15.36 -3.31
N PHE A 27 4.02 14.41 -2.52
CA PHE A 27 3.63 13.09 -3.00
C PHE A 27 2.47 13.18 -4.01
N LEU A 28 1.42 13.96 -3.70
CA LEU A 28 0.26 14.18 -4.55
C LEU A 28 0.65 14.86 -5.88
N ASP A 29 1.55 15.84 -5.84
CA ASP A 29 2.00 16.61 -7.01
C ASP A 29 3.00 15.86 -7.89
N SER A 30 3.54 14.74 -7.41
CA SER A 30 4.49 13.92 -8.18
C SER A 30 3.85 13.36 -9.46
N LYS A 31 4.68 13.10 -10.48
CA LYS A 31 4.23 12.43 -11.72
C LYS A 31 4.00 10.92 -11.56
N ALA A 32 4.34 10.34 -10.41
CA ALA A 32 4.17 8.91 -10.17
C ALA A 32 2.68 8.54 -10.19
N GLU A 33 2.33 7.51 -10.95
CA GLU A 33 0.95 6.99 -11.02
C GLU A 33 0.66 5.94 -9.94
N VAL A 34 1.71 5.36 -9.36
CA VAL A 34 1.62 4.38 -8.28
C VAL A 34 2.41 4.96 -7.10
N GLY A 35 1.88 4.80 -5.89
CA GLY A 35 2.63 5.21 -4.72
C GLY A 35 2.39 4.34 -3.50
N ILE A 36 3.40 4.29 -2.64
CA ILE A 36 3.45 3.46 -1.44
C ILE A 36 3.32 4.38 -0.23
N VAL A 37 2.37 4.09 0.66
CA VAL A 37 2.23 4.76 1.95
C VAL A 37 2.82 3.84 3.02
N ALA A 38 3.75 4.37 3.80
CA ALA A 38 4.43 3.65 4.87
C ALA A 38 4.61 4.53 6.11
N ASN A 39 4.84 3.89 7.25
CA ASN A 39 5.11 4.54 8.53
C ASN A 39 4.04 5.58 8.93
N ILE A 40 2.78 5.17 8.85
CA ILE A 40 1.60 6.00 9.15
C ILE A 40 0.89 5.42 10.37
N ALA A 41 0.30 6.27 11.22
CA ALA A 41 -0.55 5.80 12.31
C ALA A 41 -1.99 5.62 11.84
N LEU A 42 -2.71 4.64 12.38
CA LEU A 42 -4.11 4.33 12.05
C LEU A 42 -5.01 5.56 12.05
N ARG A 43 -4.83 6.46 13.03
CA ARG A 43 -5.60 7.72 13.15
C ARG A 43 -5.51 8.63 11.91
N HIS A 44 -4.43 8.51 11.13
CA HIS A 44 -4.18 9.32 9.93
C HIS A 44 -4.59 8.61 8.63
N VAL A 45 -4.86 7.30 8.68
CA VAL A 45 -5.14 6.49 7.48
C VAL A 45 -6.36 7.02 6.73
N ALA A 46 -7.46 7.32 7.43
CA ALA A 46 -8.68 7.81 6.79
C ALA A 46 -8.49 9.16 6.09
N GLU A 47 -7.79 10.10 6.74
CA GLU A 47 -7.49 11.42 6.18
C GLU A 47 -6.60 11.31 4.95
N VAL A 48 -5.49 10.56 5.06
CA VAL A 48 -4.55 10.34 3.96
C VAL A 48 -5.26 9.64 2.81
N LEU A 49 -6.08 8.63 3.05
CA LEU A 49 -6.86 7.99 2.00
C LEU A 49 -7.83 8.95 1.31
N ASN A 50 -8.50 9.83 2.04
CA ASN A 50 -9.39 10.82 1.44
C ASN A 50 -8.65 11.82 0.54
N ALA A 51 -7.46 12.25 0.94
CA ALA A 51 -6.59 13.06 0.09
C ALA A 51 -6.14 12.29 -1.16
N LEU A 52 -5.76 11.03 -0.99
CA LEU A 52 -5.24 10.19 -2.08
C LEU A 52 -6.34 9.72 -3.04
N LYS A 53 -7.57 9.48 -2.60
CA LYS A 53 -8.73 9.15 -3.47
C LYS A 53 -9.05 10.24 -4.47
N LYS A 54 -8.75 11.50 -4.13
CA LYS A 54 -8.88 12.65 -5.03
C LYS A 54 -7.74 12.72 -6.06
N SER A 55 -6.68 11.95 -5.86
CA SER A 55 -5.59 11.78 -6.83
C SER A 55 -5.91 10.67 -7.81
N ASN A 56 -5.33 10.72 -9.01
CA ASN A 56 -5.42 9.61 -9.99
C ASN A 56 -4.35 8.53 -9.74
N LYS A 57 -3.80 8.45 -8.52
CA LYS A 57 -2.74 7.51 -8.15
C LYS A 57 -3.31 6.20 -7.62
N LEU A 58 -2.69 5.09 -7.97
CA LEU A 58 -2.94 3.79 -7.35
C LEU A 58 -2.09 3.69 -6.07
N ILE A 59 -2.74 3.50 -4.93
CA ILE A 59 -2.10 3.56 -3.62
C ILE A 59 -1.92 2.15 -3.05
N VAL A 60 -0.70 1.90 -2.61
CA VAL A 60 -0.28 0.68 -1.92
C VAL A 60 -0.02 1.03 -0.46
N LEU A 61 -0.78 0.45 0.47
CA LEU A 61 -0.56 0.67 1.90
C LEU A 61 0.32 -0.43 2.48
N ASN A 62 1.43 -0.05 3.11
CA ASN A 62 2.26 -0.96 3.87
C ASN A 62 1.71 -1.17 5.29
N ILE A 63 0.98 -2.26 5.49
CA ILE A 63 0.37 -2.62 6.77
C ILE A 63 1.39 -3.02 7.85
N ASP A 64 2.63 -3.37 7.48
CA ASP A 64 3.70 -3.67 8.45
C ASP A 64 4.17 -2.44 9.20
N SER A 65 3.95 -1.26 8.62
CA SER A 65 4.33 0.04 9.17
C SER A 65 3.11 0.91 9.48
N CYS A 66 1.97 0.30 9.78
CA CYS A 66 0.76 1.01 10.20
C CYS A 66 0.64 0.97 11.73
N GLU A 67 1.09 2.01 12.42
CA GLU A 67 1.06 2.05 13.89
C GLU A 67 -0.38 2.03 14.41
N GLY A 68 -0.66 1.20 15.41
CA GLY A 68 -1.98 1.10 16.04
C GLY A 68 -3.00 0.25 15.27
N LEU A 69 -2.60 -0.41 14.18
CA LEU A 69 -3.44 -1.37 13.45
C LEU A 69 -2.87 -2.78 13.59
N SER A 70 -3.70 -3.75 13.99
CA SER A 70 -3.33 -5.16 13.97
C SER A 70 -3.24 -5.67 12.52
N GLN A 71 -2.75 -6.89 12.32
CA GLN A 71 -2.75 -7.55 10.99
C GLN A 71 -3.66 -8.78 10.95
N ASP A 72 -4.69 -8.76 11.77
CA ASP A 72 -5.71 -9.79 11.76
C ASP A 72 -6.71 -9.57 10.61
N LYS A 73 -7.70 -10.46 10.53
CA LYS A 73 -8.72 -10.41 9.50
C LYS A 73 -9.57 -9.13 9.59
N GLY A 74 -9.94 -8.71 10.81
CA GLY A 74 -10.78 -7.53 11.01
C GLY A 74 -10.09 -6.25 10.57
N ALA A 75 -8.78 -6.11 10.82
CA ALA A 75 -8.00 -4.99 10.32
C ALA A 75 -7.96 -4.94 8.78
N ILE A 76 -7.80 -6.09 8.13
CA ILE A 76 -7.77 -6.19 6.66
C ILE A 76 -9.15 -5.87 6.06
N GLU A 77 -10.23 -6.40 6.64
CA GLU A 77 -11.61 -6.11 6.23
C GLU A 77 -11.93 -4.62 6.37
N PHE A 78 -11.58 -4.03 7.52
CA PHE A 78 -11.71 -2.59 7.73
C PHE A 78 -10.98 -1.77 6.66
N LEU A 79 -9.74 -2.13 6.33
CA LEU A 79 -8.97 -1.44 5.29
C LEU A 79 -9.64 -1.55 3.90
N ALA A 80 -10.18 -2.72 3.57
CA ALA A 80 -10.93 -2.91 2.33
C ALA A 80 -12.20 -2.04 2.29
N GLU A 81 -12.97 -2.00 3.39
CA GLU A 81 -14.20 -1.21 3.51
C GLU A 81 -13.95 0.30 3.35
N ILE A 82 -12.85 0.82 3.92
CA ILE A 82 -12.49 2.24 3.76
C ILE A 82 -11.88 2.54 2.38
N GLY A 83 -11.74 1.54 1.50
CA GLY A 83 -11.37 1.70 0.10
C GLY A 83 -9.88 1.58 -0.21
N ILE A 84 -9.10 0.89 0.63
CA ILE A 84 -7.77 0.42 0.21
C ILE A 84 -7.95 -0.59 -0.92
N SER A 85 -7.17 -0.44 -2.00
CA SER A 85 -7.21 -1.37 -3.14
C SER A 85 -5.98 -2.28 -3.19
N VAL A 86 -4.84 -1.85 -2.62
CA VAL A 86 -3.60 -2.63 -2.62
C VAL A 86 -2.95 -2.66 -1.25
N LEU A 87 -2.68 -3.86 -0.74
CA LEU A 87 -1.97 -4.07 0.52
C LEU A 87 -0.56 -4.63 0.31
N LEU A 88 0.39 -4.06 1.02
CA LEU A 88 1.78 -4.51 1.07
C LEU A 88 2.11 -5.04 2.47
N SER A 89 2.71 -6.23 2.51
CA SER A 89 3.27 -6.82 3.72
C SER A 89 4.46 -7.72 3.39
N THR A 90 5.32 -7.95 4.37
CA THR A 90 6.37 -8.95 4.38
C THR A 90 5.85 -10.33 4.78
N ARG A 91 4.65 -10.40 5.38
CA ARG A 91 4.08 -11.63 5.95
C ARG A 91 3.14 -12.32 4.96
N VAL A 92 3.52 -13.53 4.52
CA VAL A 92 2.68 -14.37 3.62
C VAL A 92 1.24 -14.56 4.13
N PRO A 93 0.97 -14.83 5.43
CA PRO A 93 -0.40 -14.97 5.90
C PRO A 93 -1.25 -13.70 5.74
N THR A 94 -0.64 -12.52 5.90
CA THR A 94 -1.29 -11.22 5.70
C THR A 94 -1.63 -11.02 4.22
N ILE A 95 -0.69 -11.36 3.33
CA ILE A 95 -0.89 -11.33 1.88
C ILE A 95 -2.04 -12.25 1.45
N GLN A 96 -2.07 -13.49 1.94
CA GLN A 96 -3.12 -14.45 1.59
C GLN A 96 -4.50 -14.00 2.09
N LYS A 97 -4.60 -13.48 3.32
CA LYS A 97 -5.86 -12.94 3.85
C LYS A 97 -6.33 -11.72 3.06
N ALA A 98 -5.44 -10.78 2.75
CA ALA A 98 -5.77 -9.61 1.94
C ALA A 98 -6.32 -10.00 0.56
N ALA A 99 -5.71 -11.00 -0.09
CA ALA A 99 -6.20 -11.54 -1.36
C ALA A 99 -7.61 -12.17 -1.22
N GLN A 100 -7.87 -12.90 -0.13
CA GLN A 100 -9.21 -13.45 0.16
C GLN A 100 -10.27 -12.36 0.39
N CYS A 101 -9.86 -11.18 0.88
CA CYS A 101 -10.70 -10.00 1.01
C CYS A 101 -10.83 -9.20 -0.32
N GLY A 102 -10.34 -9.73 -1.44
CA GLY A 102 -10.48 -9.10 -2.77
C GLY A 102 -9.49 -7.95 -3.04
N LEU A 103 -8.47 -7.77 -2.18
CA LEU A 103 -7.45 -6.75 -2.37
C LEU A 103 -6.37 -7.24 -3.33
N LEU A 104 -5.82 -6.34 -4.14
CA LEU A 104 -4.53 -6.59 -4.79
C LEU A 104 -3.45 -6.64 -3.71
N THR A 105 -2.47 -7.53 -3.86
CA THR A 105 -1.45 -7.71 -2.83
C THR A 105 -0.04 -7.57 -3.39
N MET A 106 0.85 -7.04 -2.55
CA MET A 106 2.26 -6.85 -2.84
C MET A 106 3.08 -7.45 -1.71
N GLN A 107 3.80 -8.54 -1.98
CA GLN A 107 4.70 -9.11 -0.99
C GLN A 107 6.06 -8.41 -1.03
N LYS A 108 6.47 -7.83 0.09
CA LYS A 108 7.83 -7.30 0.27
C LYS A 108 8.76 -8.42 0.75
N VAL A 109 9.87 -8.62 0.06
CA VAL A 109 10.93 -9.57 0.46
C VAL A 109 12.21 -8.78 0.70
N PHE A 110 12.93 -9.10 1.77
CA PHE A 110 14.28 -8.59 1.99
C PHE A 110 15.27 -9.55 1.36
N VAL A 111 16.03 -9.08 0.38
CA VAL A 111 17.17 -9.84 -0.14
C VAL A 111 18.34 -9.57 0.80
N THR A 112 18.62 -10.53 1.68
CA THR A 112 19.77 -10.49 2.59
C THR A 112 20.73 -11.64 2.25
N ASP A 113 21.98 -11.55 2.74
CA ASP A 113 23.01 -12.57 2.59
C ASP A 113 22.64 -13.91 3.24
N ARG A 114 21.73 -13.88 4.21
CA ARG A 114 21.11 -15.08 4.79
C ARG A 114 19.88 -15.44 3.96
N SER A 115 19.82 -16.69 3.48
CA SER A 115 18.74 -17.23 2.64
C SER A 115 17.34 -16.80 3.13
N THR A 116 16.80 -15.72 2.55
CA THR A 116 15.45 -15.22 2.84
C THR A 116 14.49 -15.55 1.69
N TRP A 117 14.92 -16.44 0.79
CA TRP A 117 14.08 -16.90 -0.31
C TRP A 117 12.88 -17.68 0.25
N PRO A 118 11.64 -17.32 -0.10
CA PRO A 118 10.47 -18.11 0.28
C PRO A 118 10.64 -19.54 -0.26
N ARG A 119 10.70 -20.52 0.64
CA ARG A 119 10.57 -21.94 0.26
C ARG A 119 9.10 -22.28 0.02
#